data_AF-A0A845QJL3-F1
#
_entry.id   AF-A0A845QJL3-F1
#
_cell.length_a   1.000
_cell.length_b   1.000
_cell.length_c   1.000
_cell.angle_alpha   90.00
_cell.angle_beta   90.00
_cell.angle_gamma   90.00
#
_symmetry.space_group_name_H-M   'P 1'
#
loop_
_entity.id
_entity.type
_entity.pdbx_description
1 polymer ?
#
loop_
_entity_poly.entity_id
_entity_poly.type
_entity_poly.pdbx_seq_one_letter_code
_entity_poly.pdbx_strand_id
1 'polypeptide(L)'
;MKTIYVRNVDERTHTMLKKAAKERDISMSELVRQLMDGYAMRTEVENLDQKYRAFATDLLALQRAEQENLQRLVTRCERIFAKLEELIDEGSAQY
;
A
#
# COMPACT_ATOMS: atom_id res chain seq x y z
N MET A 1 -24.96 -0.93 29.30
CA MET A 1 -23.84 -1.71 28.73
C MET A 1 -24.16 -3.19 28.84
N LYS A 2 -23.91 -3.99 27.80
CA LYS A 2 -24.03 -5.46 27.89
C LYS A 2 -22.69 -6.03 28.36
N THR A 3 -22.72 -6.87 29.39
CA THR A 3 -21.53 -7.53 29.96
C THR A 3 -21.45 -8.96 29.45
N ILE A 4 -20.31 -9.34 28.87
CA ILE A 4 -20.06 -10.71 28.43
C ILE A 4 -19.28 -11.43 29.54
N TYR A 5 -19.79 -12.58 29.97
CA TYR A 5 -19.11 -13.44 30.93
C TYR A 5 -18.44 -14.59 30.19
N VAL A 6 -17.11 -14.61 30.19
CA VAL A 6 -16.33 -15.70 29.61
C VAL A 6 -16.04 -16.72 30.72
N ARG A 7 -16.49 -17.96 30.52
CA ARG A 7 -16.26 -19.08 31.44
C ARG A 7 -15.14 -19.97 30.92
N ASN A 8 -14.54 -20.77 31.80
CA ASN A 8 -13.47 -21.72 31.49
C ASN A 8 -12.20 -21.06 30.91
N VAL A 9 -11.83 -19.89 31.43
CA VAL A 9 -10.51 -19.31 31.15
C VAL A 9 -9.49 -20.05 32.01
N ASP A 10 -8.44 -20.54 31.37
CA ASP A 10 -7.31 -21.16 32.08
C ASP A 10 -6.76 -20.21 33.15
N GLU A 11 -6.44 -20.77 34.32
CA GLU A 11 -6.06 -19.98 35.50
C GLU A 11 -4.75 -19.22 35.30
N ARG A 12 -3.83 -19.76 34.47
CA ARG A 12 -2.62 -19.06 34.05
C ARG A 12 -2.98 -17.84 33.21
N THR A 13 -3.87 -18.00 32.22
CA THR A 13 -4.33 -16.91 31.35
C THR A 13 -5.02 -15.82 32.16
N HIS A 14 -5.88 -16.20 33.10
CA HIS A 14 -6.55 -15.25 34.01
C HIS A 14 -5.55 -14.46 34.84
N THR A 15 -4.53 -15.13 35.39
CA THR A 15 -3.48 -14.49 36.19
C THR A 15 -2.62 -13.54 35.35
N MET A 16 -2.27 -13.91 34.11
CA MET A 16 -1.53 -13.06 33.19
C MET A 16 -2.32 -11.79 32.82
N LEU A 17 -3.62 -11.93 32.51
CA LEU A 17 -4.49 -10.79 32.23
C LEU A 17 -4.61 -9.85 33.44
N LYS A 18 -4.76 -10.40 34.65
CA LYS A 18 -4.81 -9.60 35.88
C LYS A 18 -3.51 -8.85 36.14
N LYS A 19 -2.37 -9.49 35.89
CA LYS A 19 -1.04 -8.86 36.02
C LYS A 19 -0.88 -7.72 35.00
N ALA A 20 -1.18 -7.98 33.73
CA ALA A 20 -1.09 -6.99 32.66
C ALA A 20 -2.03 -5.79 32.88
N ALA A 21 -3.24 -6.03 33.42
CA ALA A 21 -4.17 -4.96 33.77
C ALA A 21 -3.62 -4.08 34.89
N LYS A 22 -3.01 -4.70 35.91
CA LYS A 22 -2.35 -4.00 37.02
C LYS A 22 -1.12 -3.20 36.57
N GLU A 23 -0.30 -3.74 35.67
CA GLU A 23 0.87 -3.04 35.10
C GLU A 23 0.47 -1.78 34.32
N ARG A 24 -0.74 -1.76 33.76
CA ARG A 24 -1.28 -0.64 32.97
C ARG A 24 -2.24 0.26 33.75
N ASP A 25 -2.44 -0.01 35.04
CA ASP A 25 -3.38 0.69 35.92
C ASP A 25 -4.82 0.78 35.35
N ILE A 26 -5.29 -0.31 34.72
CA ILE A 26 -6.64 -0.40 34.17
C ILE A 26 -7.38 -1.63 34.72
N SER A 27 -8.71 -1.61 34.61
CA SER A 27 -9.51 -2.79 34.95
C SER A 27 -9.25 -3.93 33.95
N MET A 28 -9.35 -5.17 34.44
CA MET A 28 -9.18 -6.35 33.59
C MET A 28 -10.23 -6.41 32.47
N SER A 29 -11.46 -5.95 32.72
CA SER A 29 -12.48 -5.81 31.68
C SER A 29 -12.10 -4.80 30.60
N GLU A 30 -11.43 -3.71 30.98
CA GLU A 30 -10.98 -2.70 30.03
C GLU A 30 -9.83 -3.21 29.18
N LEU A 31 -8.88 -3.92 29.78
CA LEU A 31 -7.80 -4.58 29.05
C LEU A 31 -8.34 -5.58 28.02
N VAL A 32 -9.30 -6.41 28.40
CA VAL A 32 -9.91 -7.38 27.48
C VAL A 32 -10.66 -6.68 26.35
N ARG A 33 -11.35 -5.58 26.64
CA ARG A 33 -12.01 -4.77 25.61
C ARG A 33 -11.00 -4.21 24.61
N GLN A 34 -9.91 -3.61 25.07
CA GLN A 34 -8.83 -3.12 24.21
C GLN A 34 -8.22 -4.21 23.34
N LEU A 35 -8.03 -5.42 23.88
CA LEU A 35 -7.53 -6.57 23.12
C LEU A 35 -8.51 -7.02 22.04
N MET A 36 -9.81 -7.07 22.35
CA MET A 36 -10.84 -7.43 21.38
C MET A 36 -10.99 -6.36 20.29
N ASP A 37 -10.96 -5.07 20.66
CA ASP A 37 -11.01 -3.95 19.72
C ASP A 37 -9.80 -3.99 18.78
N GLY A 38 -8.59 -4.22 19.33
CA GLY A 38 -7.39 -4.39 18.53
C GLY A 38 -7.45 -5.59 17.59
N TYR A 39 -8.06 -6.70 18.02
CA TYR A 39 -8.23 -7.89 17.16
C TYR A 39 -9.29 -7.67 16.07
N ALA A 40 -10.39 -6.99 16.39
CA ALA A 40 -11.43 -6.65 15.42
C ALA A 40 -10.90 -5.69 14.33
N MET A 41 -10.11 -4.68 14.73
CA MET A 41 -9.50 -3.70 13.83
C MET A 41 -8.38 -4.29 12.98
N ARG A 42 -7.74 -5.39 13.42
CA ARG A 42 -6.58 -5.97 12.73
C ARG A 42 -6.89 -6.37 11.30
N THR A 43 -8.02 -7.05 11.08
CA THR A 43 -8.45 -7.47 9.75
C THR A 43 -8.73 -6.27 8.84
N GLU A 44 -9.29 -5.19 9.40
CA GLU A 44 -9.53 -3.95 8.65
C GLU A 44 -8.21 -3.28 8.25
N VAL A 45 -7.25 -3.20 9.16
CA VAL A 45 -5.91 -2.64 8.90
C VAL A 45 -5.15 -3.47 7.86
N GLU A 46 -5.18 -4.80 7.97
CA GLU A 46 -4.54 -5.70 6.99
C GLU A 46 -5.18 -5.55 5.60
N ASN A 47 -6.52 -5.47 5.53
CA ASN A 47 -7.24 -5.20 4.28
C ASN A 47 -6.90 -3.82 3.70
N LEU A 48 -6.73 -2.81 4.55
CA LEU A 48 -6.37 -1.46 4.13
C LEU A 48 -4.95 -1.45 3.53
N ASP A 49 -3.98 -2.05 4.23
CA ASP A 49 -2.60 -2.18 3.76
C ASP A 49 -2.53 -2.89 2.40
N GLN A 50 -3.28 -3.98 2.25
CA GLN A 50 -3.34 -4.71 0.98
C GLN A 50 -3.88 -3.85 -0.16
N LYS A 51 -4.94 -3.07 0.07
CA LYS A 51 -5.50 -2.14 -0.92
C LYS A 51 -4.51 -1.05 -1.30
N TYR A 52 -3.80 -0.47 -0.33
CA TYR A 52 -2.77 0.55 -0.61
C TYR A 52 -1.62 -0.01 -1.43
N ARG A 53 -1.16 -1.23 -1.14
CA ARG A 53 -0.12 -1.89 -1.93
C ARG A 53 -0.56 -2.18 -3.36
N ALA A 54 -1.79 -2.66 -3.55
CA ALA A 54 -2.37 -2.88 -4.86
C ALA A 54 -2.41 -1.57 -5.66
N PHE A 55 -2.97 -0.51 -5.06
CA PHE A 55 -3.03 0.81 -5.68
C PHE A 55 -1.65 1.37 -6.06
N ALA A 56 -0.65 1.26 -5.18
CA ALA A 56 0.72 1.69 -5.46
C ALA A 56 1.34 0.88 -6.63
N THR A 57 1.03 -0.42 -6.71
CA THR A 57 1.49 -1.28 -7.80
C THR A 57 0.88 -0.86 -9.13
N ASP A 58 -0.43 -0.57 -9.14
CA ASP A 58 -1.15 -0.11 -10.33
C ASP A 58 -0.62 1.25 -10.81
N LEU A 59 -0.35 2.17 -9.89
CA LEU A 59 0.23 3.48 -10.21
C LEU A 59 1.60 3.34 -10.88
N LEU A 60 2.47 2.49 -10.33
CA LEU A 60 3.80 2.24 -10.90
C LEU A 60 3.72 1.57 -12.27
N ALA A 61 2.76 0.66 -12.46
CA ALA A 61 2.53 0.02 -13.75
C ALA A 61 2.09 1.05 -14.81
N LEU A 62 1.18 1.95 -14.45
CA LEU A 62 0.71 3.02 -15.33
C LEU A 62 1.85 3.98 -15.69
N GLN A 63 2.65 4.40 -14.70
CA GLN A 63 3.80 5.26 -14.93
C GLN A 63 4.82 4.62 -15.89
N ARG A 64 5.10 3.31 -15.74
CA ARG A 64 5.98 2.58 -16.66
C ARG A 64 5.42 2.56 -18.08
N ALA A 65 4.12 2.31 -18.23
CA ALA A 65 3.47 2.32 -19.55
C ALA A 65 3.53 3.70 -20.22
N GLU A 66 3.32 4.78 -19.46
CA GLU A 66 3.49 6.15 -19.95
C GLU A 66 4.95 6.43 -20.36
N GLN A 67 5.92 6.00 -19.56
CA GLN A 67 7.34 6.18 -19.86
C GLN A 67 7.75 5.43 -21.14
N GLU A 68 7.26 4.21 -21.34
CA GLU A 68 7.48 3.48 -22.60
C GLU A 68 6.86 4.20 -23.80
N ASN A 69 5.64 4.73 -23.66
CA ASN A 69 4.99 5.49 -24.72
C ASN A 69 5.76 6.77 -25.07
N LEU A 70 6.24 7.51 -24.07
CA LEU A 70 7.08 8.69 -24.26
C LEU A 70 8.37 8.32 -24.99
N GLN A 71 9.04 7.24 -24.57
CA GLN A 71 10.25 6.76 -25.23
C GLN A 71 10.00 6.45 -26.72
N ARG A 72 8.91 5.76 -27.03
CA ARG A 72 8.52 5.46 -28.42
C ARG A 72 8.29 6.73 -29.23
N LEU A 73 7.68 7.75 -28.62
CA LEU A 73 7.40 9.02 -29.28
C LEU A 73 8.68 9.80 -29.55
N VAL A 74 9.60 9.87 -28.59
CA VAL A 74 10.93 10.47 -28.75
C VAL A 74 11.69 9.81 -29.90
N THR A 75 11.79 8.47 -29.89
CA THR A 75 12.48 7.73 -30.98
C THR A 75 11.80 7.90 -32.34
N ARG A 76 10.49 8.17 -32.37
CA ARG A 76 9.79 8.50 -33.62
C ARG A 76 10.15 9.91 -34.09
N CYS A 77 10.19 10.90 -33.18
CA CYS A 77 10.60 12.26 -33.50
C CYS A 77 12.04 12.31 -34.01
N GLU A 78 12.98 11.63 -33.33
CA GLU A 78 14.39 11.53 -33.75
C GLU A 78 14.53 11.03 -35.18
N ARG A 79 13.79 9.96 -35.54
CA ARG A 79 13.78 9.43 -36.92
C ARG A 79 13.23 10.42 -37.94
N ILE A 80 12.19 11.17 -37.58
CA ILE A 80 11.62 12.19 -38.47
C ILE A 80 12.62 13.32 -38.67
N PHE A 81 13.27 13.79 -37.60
CA PHE A 81 14.27 14.85 -37.70
C PHE A 81 15.47 14.44 -38.54
N ALA A 82 16.03 13.23 -38.31
CA ALA A 82 17.13 12.72 -39.13
C ALA A 82 16.77 12.68 -40.63
N LYS A 83 15.56 12.22 -40.96
CA LYS A 83 15.09 12.20 -42.35
C LYS A 83 14.88 13.59 -42.94
N LEU A 84 14.46 14.56 -42.13
CA LEU A 84 14.33 15.95 -42.57
C LEU A 84 15.70 16.58 -42.81
N GLU A 85 16.69 16.31 -41.97
CA GLU A 85 18.07 16.74 -42.17
C GLU A 85 18.65 16.18 -43.48
N GLU A 86 18.49 14.88 -43.75
CA GLU A 86 18.91 14.26 -45.02
C GLU A 86 18.29 14.96 -46.24
N LEU A 87 16.98 15.25 -46.21
CA LEU A 87 16.29 15.93 -47.32
C LEU A 87 16.76 17.38 -47.52
N ILE A 88 17.13 18.07 -46.45
CA ILE A 88 17.69 19.44 -46.52
C ILE A 88 19.08 19.39 -47.15
N ASP A 89 19.92 18.43 -46.77
CA ASP A 89 21.25 18.24 -47.32
C ASP A 89 21.20 17.84 -48.82
N GLU A 90 20.28 16.96 -49.19
CA GLU A 90 20.05 16.58 -50.60
C GLU A 90 19.54 17.76 -51.45
N GLY A 91 18.63 18.57 -50.90
CA GLY A 91 18.08 19.74 -51.59
C GLY A 91 19.08 20.91 -51.73
N SER A 92 20.03 21.02 -50.81
CA SER A 92 21.08 22.04 -50.85
C SER A 92 22.25 21.65 -51.75
N ALA A 93 22.45 20.37 -52.05
CA ALA A 93 23.42 19.89 -53.04
C ALA A 93 22.97 20.05 -54.51
N GLN A 94 21.69 20.38 -54.75
CA GLN A 94 21.11 20.56 -56.09
C GLN A 94 21.13 22.03 -56.59
N TYR A 95 21.63 22.97 -55.78
CA TYR A 95 21.85 24.38 -56.13
C TYR A 95 23.33 24.74 -56.11
#